data_AF-A0A951CG07-F1
#
_entry.id   AF-A0A951CG07-F1
#
_cell.length_a   1.000
_cell.length_b   1.000
_cell.length_c   1.000
_cell.angle_alpha   90.00
_cell.angle_beta   90.00
_cell.angle_gamma   90.00
#
_symmetry.space_group_name_H-M   'P 1'
#
loop_
_entity.id
_entity.type
_entity.pdbx_description
1 polymer ?
#
loop_
_entity_poly.entity_id
_entity_poly.type
_entity_poly.pdbx_seq_one_letter_code
_entity_poly.pdbx_strand_id
1 'polypeptide(L)'
;QAFSTFLNQAGVPLVAVTLDCKNTPPVLHMQQNRFLPLGSKGSLDQVWNIPVCIRYGTGDSSESECSLMTQQSSDWTLKAKDCPAWVQANDNGIGYYRVDYRGGLLADLTKGDVDQRMNAPERVDFMGNAASLEEAGKLPAADALGLVEIFHADPERHVVQSALNVVLGLREHLVPENLMPNFQRFLLKNFQARAHELGWTPKPDESDDVRLLRPTLLRAVATYGGDQELAKQARELTDQWFQDHNSIDANMVNAVFETAAFYGDKALFDRFLTEFKKTQDRQERQRIVNAIFAFRDRAALEAALNAVVSGDVPFFEGGFLIVGVGQASDATRKLPFEFLKAHFDEIVNKRPTGGGFDFGSVLPYVGVSFCDTQSKSELESYLKPRIEKFLGAPRTLSQVLEGIDVCVAEKAAQEASVISFLEKY
;
A
#
# COMPACT_ATOMS: atom_id res chain seq x y z
N GLN A 1 21.40 5.15 27.43
CA GLN A 1 21.53 6.35 26.57
C GLN A 1 21.27 6.07 25.07
N ALA A 2 21.52 4.89 24.51
CA ALA A 2 21.21 4.62 23.09
C ALA A 2 19.71 4.81 22.74
N PHE A 3 18.80 4.20 23.52
CA PHE A 3 17.36 4.24 23.28
C PHE A 3 16.68 5.61 23.44
N SER A 4 17.28 6.58 24.13
CA SER A 4 16.64 7.89 24.30
C SER A 4 16.44 8.63 22.98
N THR A 5 17.30 8.36 21.99
CA THR A 5 17.18 8.94 20.65
C THR A 5 15.96 8.40 19.89
N PHE A 6 15.50 7.18 20.18
CA PHE A 6 14.30 6.58 19.59
C PHE A 6 13.01 6.96 20.32
N LEU A 7 13.09 7.28 21.61
CA LEU A 7 11.91 7.65 22.41
C LEU A 7 11.56 9.14 22.32
N ASN A 8 12.57 10.00 22.12
CA ASN A 8 12.40 11.45 22.23
C ASN A 8 12.45 12.19 20.88
N GLN A 9 12.63 11.47 19.77
CA GLN A 9 12.64 12.03 18.43
C GLN A 9 11.59 11.32 17.57
N ALA A 10 10.75 12.07 16.87
CA ALA A 10 9.76 11.51 15.97
C ALA A 10 10.41 11.06 14.64
N GLY A 11 9.95 9.92 14.12
CA GLY A 11 10.35 9.40 12.82
C GLY A 11 11.12 8.08 12.92
N VAL A 12 11.59 7.63 11.76
CA VAL A 12 12.38 6.40 11.59
C VAL A 12 13.69 6.79 10.91
N PRO A 13 14.86 6.32 11.39
CA PRO A 13 16.12 6.53 10.68
C PRO A 13 16.19 5.71 9.39
N LEU A 14 16.78 6.31 8.36
CA LEU A 14 17.27 5.64 7.17
C LEU A 14 18.79 5.54 7.26
N VAL A 15 19.35 4.36 7.03
CA VAL A 15 20.79 4.09 6.96
C VAL A 15 21.13 3.73 5.52
N ALA A 16 21.83 4.63 4.83
CA ALA A 16 22.40 4.37 3.53
C ALA A 16 23.77 3.69 3.67
N VAL A 17 24.00 2.63 2.90
CA VAL A 17 25.24 1.84 2.95
C VAL A 17 25.91 1.76 1.58
N THR A 18 27.24 1.86 1.55
CA THR A 18 28.07 1.67 0.34
C THR A 18 29.36 0.96 0.72
N LEU A 19 29.73 -0.07 -0.04
CA LEU A 19 30.94 -0.85 0.20
C LEU A 19 32.10 -0.33 -0.66
N ASP A 20 33.21 0.05 -0.03
CA ASP A 20 34.47 0.39 -0.70
C ASP A 20 35.52 -0.69 -0.47
N CYS A 21 35.87 -1.37 -1.56
CA CYS A 21 36.89 -2.42 -1.59
C CYS A 21 38.25 -1.96 -2.14
N LYS A 22 38.47 -0.65 -2.32
CA LYS A 22 39.79 -0.11 -2.71
C LYS A 22 40.82 -0.25 -1.59
N ASN A 23 40.35 -0.32 -0.33
CA ASN A 23 41.17 -0.54 0.85
C ASN A 23 41.15 -2.02 1.26
N THR A 24 42.19 -2.46 1.97
CA THR A 24 42.25 -3.79 2.59
C THR A 24 42.62 -3.61 4.06
N PRO A 25 41.72 -3.89 5.02
CA PRO A 25 40.37 -4.45 4.85
C PRO A 25 39.36 -3.49 4.16
N PRO A 26 38.28 -4.01 3.55
CA PRO A 26 37.25 -3.18 2.92
C PRO A 26 36.49 -2.34 3.95
N VAL A 27 35.93 -1.21 3.49
CA VAL A 27 35.24 -0.23 4.35
C VAL A 27 33.78 -0.12 3.94
N LEU A 28 32.87 -0.25 4.91
CA LEU A 28 31.46 0.05 4.73
C LEU A 28 31.21 1.51 5.14
N HIS A 29 30.91 2.35 4.16
CA HIS A 29 30.48 3.73 4.38
C HIS A 29 28.99 3.73 4.74
N MET A 30 28.66 4.36 5.88
CA MET A 30 27.29 4.47 6.36
C MET A 30 26.90 5.93 6.55
N GLN A 31 25.68 6.29 6.15
CA GLN A 31 25.09 7.61 6.39
C GLN A 31 23.68 7.44 6.95
N GLN A 32 23.35 8.20 7.99
CA GLN A 32 22.00 8.21 8.54
C GLN A 32 21.31 9.56 8.37
N ASN A 33 20.01 9.52 8.16
CA ASN A 33 19.12 10.66 8.21
C ASN A 33 17.70 10.21 8.59
N ARG A 34 16.82 11.16 8.88
CA ARG A 34 15.40 10.86 9.05
C ARG A 34 14.81 10.38 7.71
N PHE A 35 14.10 9.25 7.74
CA PHE A 35 13.27 8.82 6.62
C PHE A 35 12.06 9.75 6.50
N LEU A 36 11.91 10.37 5.33
CA LEU A 36 10.82 11.28 5.02
C LEU A 36 10.19 10.89 3.66
N PRO A 37 8.87 11.04 3.51
CA PRO A 37 8.22 10.95 2.20
C PRO A 37 8.80 11.94 1.21
N LEU A 38 8.71 11.62 -0.08
CA LEU A 38 9.12 12.53 -1.13
C LEU A 38 8.32 13.84 -1.06
N GLY A 39 9.01 14.97 -1.25
CA GLY A 39 8.39 16.31 -1.17
C GLY A 39 8.16 16.85 0.25
N SER A 40 8.41 16.05 1.30
CA SER A 40 8.28 16.53 2.68
C SER A 40 9.30 17.63 3.02
N LYS A 41 8.86 18.60 3.84
CA LYS A 41 9.70 19.70 4.36
C LYS A 41 10.22 19.44 5.79
N GLY A 42 10.12 18.20 6.26
CA GLY A 42 10.68 17.81 7.55
C GLY A 42 12.20 18.04 7.61
N SER A 43 12.72 18.34 8.80
CA SER A 43 14.18 18.36 9.00
C SER A 43 14.74 16.94 8.85
N LEU A 44 15.95 16.85 8.28
CA LEU A 44 16.73 15.64 8.09
C LEU A 44 17.85 15.48 9.13
N ASP A 45 18.02 16.47 10.01
CA ASP A 45 19.20 16.64 10.87
C ASP A 45 19.15 15.80 12.16
N GLN A 46 18.09 15.00 12.34
CA GLN A 46 18.00 14.07 13.46
C GLN A 46 19.03 12.96 13.30
N VAL A 47 19.74 12.68 14.39
CA VAL A 47 20.72 11.60 14.50
C VAL A 47 20.26 10.66 15.61
N TRP A 48 20.27 9.37 15.31
CA TRP A 48 19.97 8.28 16.24
C TRP A 48 21.25 7.56 16.64
N ASN A 49 21.22 6.97 17.84
CA ASN A 49 22.23 6.02 18.28
C ASN A 49 21.79 4.62 17.83
N ILE A 50 22.13 4.23 16.61
CA ILE A 50 21.60 3.04 15.94
C ILE A 50 22.55 1.85 16.17
N PRO A 51 22.13 0.76 16.84
CA PRO A 51 22.85 -0.49 16.82
C PRO A 51 22.68 -1.12 15.44
N VAL A 52 23.73 -1.07 14.63
CA VAL A 52 23.76 -1.66 13.29
C VAL A 52 24.46 -3.00 13.39
N CYS A 53 23.77 -4.07 13.01
CA CYS A 53 24.34 -5.39 12.84
C CYS A 53 24.28 -5.74 11.36
N ILE A 54 25.42 -6.11 10.79
CA ILE A 54 25.56 -6.45 9.39
C ILE A 54 26.01 -7.90 9.26
N ARG A 55 25.64 -8.53 8.16
CA ARG A 55 26.19 -9.80 7.71
C ARG A 55 26.68 -9.65 6.27
N TYR A 56 27.86 -10.15 5.98
CA TYR A 56 28.49 -10.01 4.67
C TYR A 56 29.26 -11.27 4.32
N GLY A 57 29.43 -11.57 3.03
CA GLY A 57 30.05 -12.84 2.65
C GLY A 57 30.42 -12.99 1.18
N THR A 58 31.07 -14.12 0.88
CA THR A 58 31.37 -14.60 -0.47
C THR A 58 30.85 -16.03 -0.60
N GLY A 59 29.81 -16.23 -1.43
CA GLY A 59 29.16 -17.54 -1.58
C GLY A 59 28.62 -18.09 -0.25
N ASP A 60 29.06 -19.29 0.13
CA ASP A 60 28.57 -20.08 1.28
C ASP A 60 29.17 -19.64 2.62
N SER A 61 30.12 -18.70 2.62
CA SER A 61 30.75 -18.18 3.84
C SER A 61 30.28 -16.75 4.13
N SER A 62 29.91 -16.48 5.39
CA SER A 62 29.51 -15.16 5.84
C SER A 62 30.00 -14.85 7.26
N GLU A 63 30.27 -13.59 7.52
CA GLU A 63 30.62 -13.05 8.83
C GLU A 63 29.56 -12.03 9.27
N SER A 64 29.25 -12.00 10.57
CA SER A 64 28.37 -10.99 11.17
C SER A 64 29.15 -10.10 12.12
N GLU A 65 28.86 -8.79 12.08
CA GLU A 65 29.45 -7.80 12.96
C GLU A 65 28.41 -6.77 13.41
N CYS A 66 28.57 -6.22 14.61
CA CYS A 66 27.71 -5.15 15.13
C CYS A 66 28.53 -3.94 15.59
N SER A 67 28.01 -2.74 15.35
CA SER A 67 28.58 -1.47 15.79
C SER A 67 27.47 -0.48 16.15
N LEU A 68 27.80 0.54 16.95
CA LEU A 68 26.87 1.61 17.30
C LEU A 68 27.17 2.85 16.44
N MET A 69 26.28 3.18 15.53
CA MET A 69 26.35 4.40 14.74
C MET A 69 25.77 5.57 15.56
N THR A 70 26.62 6.53 15.95
CA THR A 70 26.23 7.70 16.77
C THR A 70 26.39 9.03 16.04
N GLN A 71 26.95 9.00 14.83
CA GLN A 71 27.19 10.16 13.98
C GLN A 71 26.34 10.05 12.72
N GLN A 72 26.14 11.19 12.05
CA GLN A 72 25.41 11.26 10.78
C GLN A 72 26.11 10.46 9.67
N SER A 73 27.44 10.36 9.71
CA SER A 73 28.24 9.55 8.79
C SER A 73 29.28 8.78 9.57
N SER A 74 29.58 7.55 9.15
CA SER A 74 30.60 6.72 9.77
C SER A 74 31.20 5.75 8.76
N ASP A 75 32.51 5.57 8.85
CA ASP A 75 33.23 4.55 8.09
C ASP A 75 33.51 3.35 8.99
N TRP A 76 33.07 2.17 8.57
CA TRP A 76 33.26 0.92 9.31
C TRP A 76 34.19 0.00 8.54
N THR A 77 35.44 -0.12 9.01
CA THR A 77 36.40 -1.12 8.49
C THR A 77 35.95 -2.52 8.88
N LEU A 78 35.63 -3.34 7.88
CA LEU A 78 35.16 -4.71 8.05
C LEU A 78 36.32 -5.63 8.43
N LYS A 79 36.03 -6.74 9.14
CA LYS A 79 37.02 -7.79 9.41
C LYS A 79 37.26 -8.73 8.22
N ALA A 80 36.54 -8.52 7.12
CA ALA A 80 36.68 -9.27 5.87
C ALA A 80 38.13 -9.23 5.34
N LYS A 81 38.64 -10.38 4.90
CA LYS A 81 39.95 -10.49 4.23
C LYS A 81 39.89 -10.02 2.78
N ASP A 82 38.82 -10.39 2.10
CA ASP A 82 38.53 -10.05 0.70
C ASP A 82 37.28 -9.17 0.62
N CYS A 83 37.06 -8.53 -0.53
CA CYS A 83 35.85 -7.76 -0.78
C CYS A 83 34.59 -8.66 -0.70
N PRO A 84 33.63 -8.37 0.20
CA PRO A 84 32.38 -9.11 0.26
C PRO A 84 31.61 -9.02 -1.06
N ALA A 85 30.99 -10.13 -1.47
CA ALA A 85 30.15 -10.20 -2.67
C ALA A 85 28.73 -9.66 -2.45
N TRP A 86 28.33 -9.47 -1.20
CA TRP A 86 27.04 -8.93 -0.75
C TRP A 86 27.16 -8.45 0.71
N VAL A 87 26.25 -7.57 1.12
CA VAL A 87 26.09 -7.10 2.50
C VAL A 87 24.59 -7.04 2.83
N GLN A 88 24.17 -7.70 3.90
CA GLN A 88 22.89 -7.52 4.58
C GLN A 88 23.14 -6.58 5.76
N ALA A 89 22.65 -5.34 5.67
CA ALA A 89 22.99 -4.29 6.63
C ALA A 89 22.04 -4.22 7.85
N ASN A 90 21.05 -5.10 7.93
CA ASN A 90 20.19 -5.29 9.09
C ASN A 90 20.05 -6.80 9.39
N ASP A 91 21.12 -7.41 9.88
CA ASP A 91 21.19 -8.86 10.15
C ASP A 91 20.02 -9.31 11.03
N ASN A 92 19.27 -10.33 10.59
CA ASN A 92 18.00 -10.81 11.13
C ASN A 92 16.81 -9.84 11.11
N GLY A 93 16.92 -8.65 10.49
CA GLY A 93 15.84 -7.68 10.38
C GLY A 93 15.37 -7.08 11.71
N ILE A 94 16.22 -7.07 12.74
CA ILE A 94 15.82 -6.70 14.11
C ILE A 94 15.97 -5.21 14.43
N GLY A 95 16.73 -4.46 13.62
CA GLY A 95 16.98 -3.05 13.81
C GLY A 95 15.78 -2.18 13.41
N TYR A 96 15.45 -1.18 14.23
CA TYR A 96 14.39 -0.20 13.90
C TYR A 96 14.93 0.95 13.03
N TYR A 97 15.36 0.61 11.82
CA TYR A 97 15.82 1.55 10.80
C TYR A 97 15.55 0.98 9.41
N ARG A 98 15.49 1.86 8.42
CA ARG A 98 15.42 1.46 7.01
C ARG A 98 16.82 1.39 6.42
N VAL A 99 17.01 0.55 5.41
CA VAL A 99 18.31 0.41 4.73
C VAL A 99 18.22 0.83 3.27
N ASP A 100 19.09 1.75 2.84
CA ASP A 100 19.30 2.15 1.45
C ASP A 100 20.63 1.58 0.93
N TYR A 101 20.56 0.52 0.12
CA TYR A 101 21.72 -0.14 -0.46
C TYR A 101 22.18 0.56 -1.74
N ARG A 102 23.37 1.17 -1.71
CA ARG A 102 23.91 1.96 -2.83
C ARG A 102 25.12 1.29 -3.49
N GLY A 103 25.50 1.81 -4.66
CA GLY A 103 26.74 1.42 -5.34
C GLY A 103 26.76 0.00 -5.88
N GLY A 104 25.60 -0.58 -6.20
CA GLY A 104 25.46 -1.96 -6.69
C GLY A 104 25.09 -2.98 -5.61
N LEU A 105 25.20 -2.61 -4.33
CA LEU A 105 24.91 -3.53 -3.21
C LEU A 105 23.50 -4.12 -3.23
N LEU A 106 22.51 -3.36 -3.71
CA LEU A 106 21.15 -3.86 -3.86
C LEU A 106 21.10 -5.08 -4.79
N ALA A 107 21.69 -4.95 -5.98
CA ALA A 107 21.74 -6.01 -6.97
C ALA A 107 22.63 -7.17 -6.50
N ASP A 108 23.72 -6.88 -5.79
CA ASP A 108 24.60 -7.89 -5.21
C ASP A 108 23.92 -8.74 -4.14
N LEU A 109 23.04 -8.14 -3.33
CA LEU A 109 22.26 -8.85 -2.32
C LEU A 109 21.17 -9.74 -2.94
N THR A 110 20.55 -9.28 -4.04
CA THR A 110 19.37 -9.92 -4.64
C THR A 110 19.66 -10.81 -5.85
N LYS A 111 20.86 -10.76 -6.45
CA LYS A 111 21.23 -11.64 -7.56
C LYS A 111 21.21 -13.11 -7.12
N GLY A 112 20.77 -14.02 -7.97
CA GLY A 112 20.86 -15.48 -7.71
C GLY A 112 19.91 -15.98 -6.61
N ASP A 113 20.32 -17.03 -5.89
CA ASP A 113 19.50 -17.67 -4.84
C ASP A 113 19.50 -16.84 -3.55
N VAL A 114 18.48 -16.00 -3.38
CA VAL A 114 18.37 -15.04 -2.28
C VAL A 114 18.24 -15.74 -0.92
N ASP A 115 17.67 -16.95 -0.87
CA ASP A 115 17.44 -17.67 0.39
C ASP A 115 18.72 -18.09 1.10
N GLN A 116 19.82 -18.22 0.36
CA GLN A 116 21.15 -18.47 0.93
C GLN A 116 21.72 -17.24 1.65
N ARG A 117 21.27 -16.04 1.27
CA ARG A 117 21.75 -14.75 1.80
C ARG A 117 20.82 -14.16 2.81
N MET A 118 19.51 -14.28 2.65
CA MET A 118 18.51 -13.66 3.52
C MET A 118 17.56 -14.70 4.08
N ASN A 119 17.45 -14.76 5.41
CA ASN A 119 16.39 -15.50 6.09
C ASN A 119 15.01 -14.83 5.89
N ALA A 120 13.93 -15.50 6.27
CA ALA A 120 12.58 -14.99 6.04
C ALA A 120 12.33 -13.58 6.66
N PRO A 121 12.65 -13.31 7.94
CA PRO A 121 12.56 -11.96 8.51
C PRO A 121 13.30 -10.88 7.72
N GLU A 122 14.50 -11.20 7.25
CA GLU A 122 15.32 -10.29 6.44
C GLU A 122 14.71 -9.99 5.07
N ARG A 123 14.08 -10.98 4.42
CA ARG A 123 13.38 -10.74 3.14
C ARG A 123 12.13 -9.88 3.33
N VAL A 124 11.43 -10.05 4.46
CA VAL A 124 10.29 -9.19 4.83
C VAL A 124 10.75 -7.75 5.07
N ASP A 125 11.80 -7.56 5.87
CA ASP A 125 12.41 -6.24 6.11
C ASP A 125 12.88 -5.61 4.79
N PHE A 126 13.60 -6.37 3.96
CA PHE A 126 14.12 -5.93 2.68
C PHE A 126 13.00 -5.45 1.73
N MET A 127 11.94 -6.23 1.54
CA MET A 127 10.84 -5.82 0.65
C MET A 127 10.04 -4.63 1.23
N GLY A 128 9.88 -4.56 2.55
CA GLY A 128 9.29 -3.39 3.21
C GLY A 128 10.15 -2.13 3.08
N ASN A 129 11.48 -2.26 3.02
CA ASN A 129 12.40 -1.17 2.72
C ASN A 129 12.32 -0.76 1.25
N ALA A 130 12.30 -1.70 0.32
CA ALA A 130 12.17 -1.41 -1.11
C ALA A 130 10.91 -0.60 -1.42
N ALA A 131 9.75 -1.03 -0.90
CA ALA A 131 8.48 -0.30 -1.08
C ALA A 131 8.57 1.14 -0.58
N SER A 132 9.06 1.36 0.65
CA SER A 132 9.13 2.72 1.19
C SER A 132 10.22 3.57 0.56
N LEU A 133 11.35 3.00 0.12
CA LEU A 133 12.36 3.75 -0.61
C LEU A 133 11.86 4.18 -1.99
N GLU A 134 11.03 3.37 -2.63
CA GLU A 134 10.37 3.72 -3.88
C GLU A 134 9.40 4.90 -3.70
N GLU A 135 8.47 4.81 -2.74
CA GLU A 135 7.55 5.91 -2.36
C GLU A 135 8.31 7.20 -1.98
N ALA A 136 9.50 7.07 -1.38
CA ALA A 136 10.35 8.20 -1.00
C ALA A 136 11.24 8.74 -2.14
N GLY A 137 11.15 8.19 -3.35
CA GLY A 137 11.98 8.60 -4.50
C GLY A 137 13.47 8.25 -4.36
N LYS A 138 13.82 7.30 -3.49
CA LYS A 138 15.19 6.87 -3.21
C LYS A 138 15.58 5.60 -3.95
N LEU A 139 14.60 4.76 -4.28
CA LEU A 139 14.74 3.62 -5.16
C LEU A 139 13.92 3.90 -6.44
N PRO A 140 14.50 3.79 -7.64
CA PRO A 140 13.71 3.89 -8.87
C PRO A 140 12.60 2.83 -8.89
N ALA A 141 11.38 3.23 -9.29
CA ALA A 141 10.25 2.30 -9.35
C ALA A 141 10.50 1.08 -10.25
N ALA A 142 11.27 1.23 -11.34
CA ALA A 142 11.70 0.11 -12.18
C ALA A 142 12.54 -0.92 -11.41
N ASP A 143 13.40 -0.49 -10.48
CA ASP A 143 14.22 -1.38 -9.67
C ASP A 143 13.34 -2.09 -8.63
N ALA A 144 12.41 -1.37 -7.98
CA ALA A 144 11.44 -1.96 -7.06
C ALA A 144 10.54 -3.01 -7.75
N LEU A 145 10.08 -2.71 -8.97
CA LEU A 145 9.33 -3.66 -9.81
C LEU A 145 10.19 -4.86 -10.22
N GLY A 146 11.47 -4.68 -10.49
CA GLY A 146 12.41 -5.78 -10.72
C GLY A 146 12.53 -6.73 -9.52
N LEU A 147 12.45 -6.21 -8.29
CA LEU A 147 12.43 -7.05 -7.08
C LEU A 147 11.17 -7.92 -6.99
N VAL A 148 10.03 -7.45 -7.50
CA VAL A 148 8.81 -8.28 -7.52
C VAL A 148 9.03 -9.56 -8.33
N GLU A 149 9.75 -9.50 -9.46
CA GLU A 149 10.08 -10.69 -10.25
C GLU A 149 10.92 -11.71 -9.47
N ILE A 150 11.72 -11.24 -8.51
CA ILE A 150 12.56 -12.10 -7.66
C ILE A 150 11.74 -12.71 -6.52
N PHE A 151 10.85 -11.94 -5.90
CA PHE A 151 10.19 -12.30 -4.64
C PHE A 151 8.72 -12.74 -4.76
N HIS A 152 8.10 -12.70 -5.95
CA HIS A 152 6.67 -13.04 -6.13
C HIS A 152 6.30 -14.48 -5.73
N ALA A 153 7.25 -15.40 -5.81
CA ALA A 153 7.08 -16.82 -5.51
C ALA A 153 7.74 -17.25 -4.19
N ASP A 154 8.10 -16.31 -3.32
CA ASP A 154 8.69 -16.62 -2.01
C ASP A 154 7.73 -17.51 -1.18
N PRO A 155 8.24 -18.52 -0.46
CA PRO A 155 7.40 -19.34 0.42
C PRO A 155 6.81 -18.54 1.60
N GLU A 156 7.44 -17.43 2.01
CA GLU A 156 6.98 -16.59 3.11
C GLU A 156 5.85 -15.65 2.65
N ARG A 157 4.66 -15.78 3.26
CA ARG A 157 3.46 -15.00 2.89
C ARG A 157 3.72 -13.50 2.94
N HIS A 158 4.49 -13.06 3.93
CA HIS A 158 4.76 -11.64 4.16
C HIS A 158 5.63 -11.04 3.05
N VAL A 159 6.53 -11.83 2.47
CA VAL A 159 7.36 -11.40 1.34
C VAL A 159 6.50 -11.25 0.07
N VAL A 160 5.66 -12.24 -0.23
CA VAL A 160 4.74 -12.21 -1.37
C VAL A 160 3.76 -11.03 -1.26
N GLN A 161 3.26 -10.72 -0.06
CA GLN A 161 2.40 -9.56 0.17
C GLN A 161 3.13 -8.25 -0.05
N SER A 162 4.36 -8.12 0.44
CA SER A 162 5.16 -6.92 0.19
C SER A 162 5.45 -6.75 -1.30
N ALA A 163 5.76 -7.82 -2.02
CA ALA A 163 5.93 -7.80 -3.47
C ALA A 163 4.64 -7.36 -4.19
N LEU A 164 3.49 -7.89 -3.80
CA LEU A 164 2.20 -7.48 -4.34
C LEU A 164 1.89 -6.00 -4.04
N ASN A 165 2.19 -5.52 -2.82
CA ASN A 165 1.97 -4.14 -2.42
C ASN A 165 2.81 -3.16 -3.24
N VAL A 166 4.07 -3.49 -3.56
CA VAL A 166 4.91 -2.70 -4.48
C VAL A 166 4.21 -2.53 -5.81
N VAL A 167 3.65 -3.60 -6.40
CA VAL A 167 2.93 -3.49 -7.69
C VAL A 167 1.68 -2.64 -7.55
N LEU A 168 0.86 -2.90 -6.52
CA LEU A 168 -0.44 -2.24 -6.36
C LEU A 168 -0.31 -0.75 -6.00
N GLY A 169 0.74 -0.34 -5.27
CA GLY A 169 0.98 1.05 -4.88
C GLY A 169 1.15 1.98 -6.08
N LEU A 170 1.80 1.50 -7.15
CA LEU A 170 2.06 2.30 -8.35
C LEU A 170 0.81 2.51 -9.22
N ARG A 171 -0.21 1.64 -9.08
CA ARG A 171 -1.32 1.53 -10.03
C ARG A 171 -2.13 2.81 -10.18
N GLU A 172 -2.46 3.49 -9.09
CA GLU A 172 -3.48 4.55 -9.11
C GLU A 172 -2.99 5.86 -9.75
N HIS A 173 -1.70 6.17 -9.65
CA HIS A 173 -1.17 7.48 -10.03
C HIS A 173 0.08 7.42 -10.93
N LEU A 174 0.81 6.31 -10.94
CA LEU A 174 2.09 6.17 -11.66
C LEU A 174 2.00 5.32 -12.92
N VAL A 175 0.92 4.57 -13.13
CA VAL A 175 0.69 3.81 -14.37
C VAL A 175 -0.19 4.61 -15.31
N PRO A 176 0.34 5.11 -16.45
CA PRO A 176 -0.46 5.78 -17.46
C PRO A 176 -1.55 4.86 -18.03
N GLU A 177 -2.69 5.43 -18.42
CA GLU A 177 -3.85 4.67 -18.92
C GLU A 177 -3.47 3.76 -20.11
N ASN A 178 -2.62 4.24 -21.02
CA ASN A 178 -2.17 3.48 -22.19
C ASN A 178 -1.24 2.30 -21.84
N LEU A 179 -0.67 2.26 -20.63
CA LEU A 179 0.17 1.17 -20.13
C LEU A 179 -0.57 0.26 -19.13
N MET A 180 -1.83 0.52 -18.82
CA MET A 180 -2.63 -0.35 -17.95
C MET A 180 -2.66 -1.82 -18.43
N PRO A 181 -2.75 -2.13 -19.74
CA PRO A 181 -2.64 -3.52 -20.21
C PRO A 181 -1.27 -4.15 -19.93
N ASN A 182 -0.19 -3.38 -19.96
CA ASN A 182 1.17 -3.85 -19.68
C ASN A 182 1.32 -4.14 -18.18
N PHE A 183 0.80 -3.25 -17.34
CA PHE A 183 0.70 -3.45 -15.89
C PHE A 183 -0.06 -4.74 -15.54
N GLN A 184 -1.21 -4.98 -16.19
CA GLN A 184 -1.99 -6.22 -16.01
C GLN A 184 -1.16 -7.45 -16.38
N ARG A 185 -0.47 -7.44 -17.54
CA ARG A 185 0.41 -8.55 -17.95
C ARG A 185 1.53 -8.81 -16.94
N PHE A 186 2.12 -7.75 -16.39
CA PHE A 186 3.14 -7.88 -15.35
C PHE A 186 2.59 -8.52 -14.08
N LEU A 187 1.43 -8.05 -13.58
CA LEU A 187 0.80 -8.62 -12.38
C LEU A 187 0.43 -10.09 -12.61
N LEU A 188 -0.20 -10.42 -13.74
CA LEU A 188 -0.57 -11.79 -14.09
C LEU A 188 0.65 -12.71 -14.21
N LYS A 189 1.71 -12.28 -14.91
CA LYS A 189 2.95 -13.07 -15.05
C LYS A 189 3.49 -13.54 -13.70
N ASN A 190 3.45 -12.68 -12.68
CA ASN A 190 4.05 -12.96 -11.37
C ASN A 190 3.08 -13.67 -10.41
N PHE A 191 1.78 -13.42 -10.48
CA PHE A 191 0.85 -13.84 -9.41
C PHE A 191 -0.27 -14.77 -9.86
N GLN A 192 -0.54 -14.89 -11.17
CA GLN A 192 -1.69 -15.64 -11.67
C GLN A 192 -1.62 -17.12 -11.33
N ALA A 193 -0.48 -17.77 -11.60
CA ALA A 193 -0.32 -19.22 -11.39
C ALA A 193 -0.62 -19.60 -9.93
N ARG A 194 -0.07 -18.85 -8.97
CA ARG A 194 -0.31 -19.06 -7.54
C ARG A 194 -1.76 -18.77 -7.16
N ALA A 195 -2.36 -17.70 -7.69
CA ALA A 195 -3.77 -17.40 -7.42
C ALA A 195 -4.71 -18.54 -7.86
N HIS A 196 -4.48 -19.11 -9.04
CA HIS A 196 -5.24 -20.25 -9.56
C HIS A 196 -4.99 -21.54 -8.78
N GLU A 197 -3.75 -21.80 -8.36
CA GLU A 197 -3.41 -22.95 -7.50
C GLU A 197 -4.17 -22.90 -6.17
N LEU A 198 -4.27 -21.70 -5.59
CA LEU A 198 -5.05 -21.47 -4.39
C LEU A 198 -6.54 -21.67 -4.71
N GLY A 199 -7.13 -20.82 -5.56
CA GLY A 199 -8.57 -20.78 -5.83
C GLY A 199 -9.40 -20.18 -4.68
N TRP A 200 -10.70 -19.93 -4.90
CA TRP A 200 -11.53 -19.23 -3.90
C TRP A 200 -11.91 -20.05 -2.66
N THR A 201 -11.77 -21.37 -2.71
CA THR A 201 -12.18 -22.29 -1.63
C THR A 201 -10.95 -22.76 -0.84
N PRO A 202 -10.89 -22.50 0.48
CA PRO A 202 -9.86 -23.09 1.34
C PRO A 202 -9.91 -24.62 1.30
N LYS A 203 -8.75 -25.27 1.34
CA LYS A 203 -8.64 -26.74 1.35
C LYS A 203 -8.37 -27.23 2.78
N PRO A 204 -8.72 -28.48 3.12
CA PRO A 204 -8.31 -29.10 4.38
C PRO A 204 -6.77 -29.09 4.52
N ASP A 205 -6.29 -28.93 5.75
CA ASP A 205 -4.86 -28.99 6.12
C ASP A 205 -3.94 -27.94 5.47
N GLU A 206 -4.49 -26.85 4.91
CA GLU A 206 -3.68 -25.71 4.47
C GLU A 206 -3.11 -24.92 5.65
N SER A 207 -1.89 -24.39 5.49
CA SER A 207 -1.28 -23.53 6.50
C SER A 207 -2.06 -22.23 6.68
N ASP A 208 -1.94 -21.62 7.88
CA ASP A 208 -2.51 -20.30 8.13
C ASP A 208 -1.96 -19.24 7.15
N ASP A 209 -0.70 -19.37 6.73
CA ASP A 209 -0.11 -18.45 5.76
C ASP A 209 -0.80 -18.50 4.39
N VAL A 210 -1.10 -19.70 3.90
CA VAL A 210 -1.87 -19.89 2.67
C VAL A 210 -3.27 -19.32 2.83
N ARG A 211 -3.95 -19.62 3.95
CA ARG A 211 -5.30 -19.13 4.24
C ARG A 211 -5.36 -17.61 4.30
N LEU A 212 -4.35 -16.97 4.88
CA LEU A 212 -4.29 -15.51 5.02
C LEU A 212 -3.77 -14.79 3.77
N LEU A 213 -3.02 -15.45 2.89
CA LEU A 213 -2.59 -14.89 1.60
C LEU A 213 -3.70 -14.91 0.56
N ARG A 214 -4.50 -15.99 0.54
CA ARG A 214 -5.53 -16.30 -0.46
C ARG A 214 -6.48 -15.12 -0.77
N PRO A 215 -7.16 -14.47 0.19
CA PRO A 215 -8.10 -13.39 -0.13
C PRO A 215 -7.43 -12.21 -0.86
N THR A 216 -6.26 -11.80 -0.38
CA THR A 216 -5.52 -10.65 -0.93
C THR A 216 -5.03 -10.95 -2.35
N LEU A 217 -4.43 -12.12 -2.55
CA LEU A 217 -3.85 -12.52 -3.83
C LEU A 217 -4.92 -12.70 -4.91
N LEU A 218 -5.97 -13.46 -4.61
CA LEU A 218 -7.06 -13.72 -5.56
C LEU A 218 -7.78 -12.44 -5.96
N ARG A 219 -8.12 -11.58 -4.98
CA ARG A 219 -8.74 -10.28 -5.28
C ARG A 219 -7.86 -9.46 -6.21
N ALA A 220 -6.56 -9.32 -5.90
CA ALA A 220 -5.66 -8.50 -6.70
C ALA A 220 -5.49 -9.04 -8.13
N VAL A 221 -5.34 -10.36 -8.31
CA VAL A 221 -5.21 -10.99 -9.63
C VAL A 221 -6.52 -10.88 -10.42
N ALA A 222 -7.66 -11.18 -9.79
CA ALA A 222 -8.96 -11.11 -10.43
C ALA A 222 -9.34 -9.70 -10.86
N THR A 223 -9.04 -8.68 -10.03
CA THR A 223 -9.43 -7.28 -10.30
C THR A 223 -8.35 -6.52 -11.06
N TYR A 224 -7.21 -6.29 -10.43
CA TYR A 224 -6.15 -5.43 -10.95
C TYR A 224 -5.30 -6.13 -12.01
N GLY A 225 -5.17 -7.45 -11.93
CA GLY A 225 -4.60 -8.28 -12.99
C GLY A 225 -5.55 -8.49 -14.17
N GLY A 226 -6.86 -8.37 -13.95
CA GLY A 226 -7.87 -8.55 -14.99
C GLY A 226 -8.23 -10.01 -15.30
N ASP A 227 -7.90 -10.95 -14.42
CA ASP A 227 -8.22 -12.37 -14.61
C ASP A 227 -9.74 -12.62 -14.62
N GLN A 228 -10.29 -12.82 -15.81
CA GLN A 228 -11.73 -12.96 -16.02
C GLN A 228 -12.32 -14.26 -15.49
N GLU A 229 -11.50 -15.32 -15.36
CA GLU A 229 -11.97 -16.59 -14.83
C GLU A 229 -12.22 -16.47 -13.32
N LEU A 230 -11.24 -15.95 -12.59
CA LEU A 230 -11.38 -15.71 -11.15
C LEU A 230 -12.47 -14.66 -10.86
N ALA A 231 -12.60 -13.63 -11.69
CA ALA A 231 -13.67 -12.64 -11.56
C ALA A 231 -15.07 -13.26 -11.74
N LYS A 232 -15.24 -14.13 -12.74
CA LYS A 232 -16.51 -14.85 -12.96
C LYS A 232 -16.84 -15.76 -11.79
N GLN A 233 -15.86 -16.52 -11.27
CA GLN A 233 -16.04 -17.37 -10.10
C GLN A 233 -16.47 -16.55 -8.87
N ALA A 234 -15.86 -15.39 -8.63
CA ALA A 234 -16.26 -14.51 -7.53
C ALA A 234 -17.70 -14.00 -7.68
N ARG A 235 -18.15 -13.72 -8.91
CA ARG A 235 -19.55 -13.36 -9.17
C ARG A 235 -20.52 -14.52 -8.88
N GLU A 236 -20.18 -15.73 -9.32
CA GLU A 236 -20.99 -16.93 -9.05
C GLU A 236 -21.08 -17.23 -7.55
N LEU A 237 -19.97 -17.12 -6.82
CA LEU A 237 -19.95 -17.26 -5.36
C LEU A 237 -20.79 -16.19 -4.67
N THR A 238 -20.71 -14.93 -5.11
CA THR A 238 -21.58 -13.85 -4.60
C THR A 238 -23.06 -14.18 -4.83
N ASP A 239 -23.40 -14.74 -6.00
CA ASP A 239 -24.76 -15.14 -6.33
C ASP A 239 -25.27 -16.31 -5.44
N GLN A 240 -24.39 -17.26 -5.11
CA GLN A 240 -24.67 -18.33 -4.14
C GLN A 240 -24.84 -17.77 -2.73
N TRP A 241 -24.02 -16.80 -2.34
CA TRP A 241 -24.10 -16.19 -1.02
C TRP A 241 -25.43 -15.49 -0.76
N PHE A 242 -26.01 -14.84 -1.77
CA PHE A 242 -27.36 -14.25 -1.65
C PHE A 242 -28.47 -15.29 -1.40
N GLN A 243 -28.22 -16.58 -1.66
CA GLN A 243 -29.15 -17.69 -1.40
C GLN A 243 -28.86 -18.37 -0.07
N ASP A 244 -27.58 -18.55 0.25
CA ASP A 244 -27.09 -19.13 1.51
C ASP A 244 -25.86 -18.37 1.99
N HIS A 245 -26.01 -17.66 3.11
CA HIS A 245 -24.94 -16.82 3.68
C HIS A 245 -23.73 -17.64 4.17
N ASN A 246 -23.84 -18.97 4.26
CA ASN A 246 -22.76 -19.88 4.65
C ASN A 246 -22.06 -20.55 3.45
N SER A 247 -22.46 -20.23 2.21
CA SER A 247 -21.89 -20.84 1.00
C SER A 247 -20.43 -20.46 0.71
N ILE A 248 -19.91 -19.42 1.38
CA ILE A 248 -18.53 -18.94 1.26
C ILE A 248 -17.87 -18.99 2.64
N ASP A 249 -16.60 -19.42 2.71
CA ASP A 249 -15.79 -19.30 3.92
C ASP A 249 -15.75 -17.85 4.42
N ALA A 250 -15.93 -17.65 5.72
CA ALA A 250 -16.03 -16.32 6.32
C ALA A 250 -14.81 -15.41 6.03
N ASN A 251 -13.61 -15.97 5.83
CA ASN A 251 -12.40 -15.20 5.50
C ASN A 251 -12.35 -14.77 4.03
N MET A 252 -13.15 -15.39 3.16
CA MET A 252 -13.16 -15.13 1.72
C MET A 252 -14.27 -14.17 1.30
N VAL A 253 -15.32 -13.98 2.09
CA VAL A 253 -16.51 -13.17 1.72
C VAL A 253 -16.13 -11.77 1.23
N ASN A 254 -15.27 -11.05 1.94
CA ASN A 254 -14.84 -9.70 1.52
C ASN A 254 -14.15 -9.71 0.16
N ALA A 255 -13.17 -10.61 -0.04
CA ALA A 255 -12.43 -10.67 -1.29
C ALA A 255 -13.32 -11.08 -2.47
N VAL A 256 -14.26 -11.99 -2.25
CA VAL A 256 -15.26 -12.40 -3.26
C VAL A 256 -16.19 -11.23 -3.61
N PHE A 257 -16.76 -10.56 -2.59
CA PHE A 257 -17.66 -9.44 -2.81
C PHE A 257 -16.98 -8.27 -3.50
N GLU A 258 -15.79 -7.87 -3.04
CA GLU A 258 -15.03 -6.77 -3.64
C GLU A 258 -14.64 -7.09 -5.08
N THR A 259 -14.30 -8.35 -5.38
CA THR A 259 -14.03 -8.77 -6.76
C THR A 259 -15.27 -8.72 -7.64
N ALA A 260 -16.41 -9.22 -7.16
CA ALA A 260 -17.67 -9.17 -7.90
C ALA A 260 -18.16 -7.72 -8.09
N ALA A 261 -18.02 -6.87 -7.07
CA ALA A 261 -18.36 -5.47 -7.09
C ALA A 261 -17.47 -4.65 -8.04
N PHE A 262 -16.18 -4.98 -8.13
CA PHE A 262 -15.25 -4.32 -9.06
C PHE A 262 -15.73 -4.36 -10.52
N TYR A 263 -16.32 -5.49 -10.93
CA TYR A 263 -16.94 -5.67 -12.24
C TYR A 263 -18.47 -5.50 -12.23
N GLY A 264 -19.02 -5.08 -11.08
CA GLY A 264 -20.45 -4.99 -10.83
C GLY A 264 -21.07 -3.74 -11.43
N ASP A 265 -22.33 -3.89 -11.84
CA ASP A 265 -23.19 -2.80 -12.32
C ASP A 265 -24.16 -2.35 -11.21
N LYS A 266 -25.00 -1.36 -11.53
CA LYS A 266 -26.05 -0.92 -10.62
C LYS A 266 -27.02 -2.03 -10.18
N ALA A 267 -27.28 -3.03 -11.02
CA ALA A 267 -28.17 -4.13 -10.64
C ALA A 267 -27.56 -5.00 -9.52
N LEU A 268 -26.25 -5.25 -9.56
CA LEU A 268 -25.56 -5.92 -8.46
C LEU A 268 -25.55 -5.05 -7.20
N PHE A 269 -25.33 -3.73 -7.32
CA PHE A 269 -25.44 -2.80 -6.20
C PHE A 269 -26.82 -2.85 -5.55
N ASP A 270 -27.90 -2.83 -6.33
CA ASP A 270 -29.27 -2.86 -5.80
C ASP A 270 -29.55 -4.16 -5.02
N ARG A 271 -28.94 -5.29 -5.42
CA ARG A 271 -29.00 -6.56 -4.68
C ARG A 271 -28.27 -6.49 -3.34
N PHE A 272 -27.05 -5.93 -3.34
CA PHE A 272 -26.30 -5.68 -2.10
C PHE A 272 -27.09 -4.77 -1.14
N LEU A 273 -27.65 -3.66 -1.64
CA LEU A 273 -28.45 -2.74 -0.84
C LEU A 273 -29.72 -3.42 -0.30
N THR A 274 -30.37 -4.27 -1.10
CA THR A 274 -31.53 -5.05 -0.67
C THR A 274 -31.18 -5.98 0.49
N GLU A 275 -30.07 -6.73 0.37
CA GLU A 275 -29.64 -7.62 1.45
C GLU A 275 -29.18 -6.83 2.68
N PHE A 276 -28.47 -5.71 2.50
CA PHE A 276 -28.09 -4.80 3.60
C PHE A 276 -29.30 -4.36 4.42
N LYS A 277 -30.40 -3.97 3.76
CA LYS A 277 -31.65 -3.57 4.42
C LYS A 277 -32.36 -4.73 5.14
N LYS A 278 -32.16 -5.96 4.69
CA LYS A 278 -32.82 -7.17 5.19
C LYS A 278 -32.06 -7.80 6.37
N THR A 279 -30.74 -7.95 6.27
CA THR A 279 -29.93 -8.61 7.31
C THR A 279 -29.83 -7.76 8.58
N GLN A 280 -29.85 -8.43 9.73
CA GLN A 280 -29.60 -7.84 11.05
C GLN A 280 -28.17 -8.12 11.54
N ASP A 281 -27.40 -8.93 10.80
CA ASP A 281 -26.03 -9.24 11.14
C ASP A 281 -25.13 -8.03 10.82
N ARG A 282 -24.46 -7.51 11.86
CA ARG A 282 -23.60 -6.32 11.72
C ARG A 282 -22.35 -6.59 10.89
N GLN A 283 -21.80 -7.81 10.93
CA GLN A 283 -20.65 -8.17 10.12
C GLN A 283 -21.03 -8.25 8.64
N GLU A 284 -22.18 -8.84 8.30
CA GLU A 284 -22.68 -8.87 6.93
C GLU A 284 -22.95 -7.48 6.38
N ARG A 285 -23.61 -6.63 7.17
CA ARG A 285 -23.82 -5.22 6.81
C ARG A 285 -22.51 -4.50 6.52
N GLN A 286 -21.49 -4.70 7.36
CA GLN A 286 -20.16 -4.11 7.13
C GLN A 286 -19.48 -4.67 5.87
N ARG A 287 -19.56 -5.99 5.62
CA ARG A 287 -19.02 -6.63 4.41
C ARG A 287 -19.66 -6.05 3.15
N ILE A 288 -20.96 -5.82 3.17
CA ILE A 288 -21.68 -5.19 2.06
C ILE A 288 -21.22 -3.74 1.85
N VAL A 289 -21.11 -2.94 2.93
CA VAL A 289 -20.60 -1.56 2.83
C VAL A 289 -19.18 -1.53 2.27
N ASN A 290 -18.31 -2.45 2.69
CA ASN A 290 -16.95 -2.56 2.16
C ASN A 290 -16.95 -2.90 0.65
N ALA A 291 -17.81 -3.83 0.22
CA ALA A 291 -17.95 -4.19 -1.18
C ALA A 291 -18.37 -2.99 -2.06
N ILE A 292 -19.18 -2.07 -1.54
CA ILE A 292 -19.62 -0.88 -2.27
C ILE A 292 -18.43 0.00 -2.69
N PHE A 293 -17.36 0.08 -1.89
CA PHE A 293 -16.15 0.84 -2.27
C PHE A 293 -15.43 0.27 -3.49
N ALA A 294 -15.61 -1.01 -3.80
CA ALA A 294 -14.94 -1.66 -4.91
C ALA A 294 -15.60 -1.37 -6.27
N PHE A 295 -16.86 -0.91 -6.31
CA PHE A 295 -17.57 -0.62 -7.56
C PHE A 295 -16.83 0.40 -8.43
N ARG A 296 -16.89 0.16 -9.74
CA ARG A 296 -16.38 1.08 -10.78
C ARG A 296 -17.48 1.69 -11.64
N ASP A 297 -18.67 1.09 -11.64
CA ASP A 297 -19.84 1.61 -12.33
C ASP A 297 -20.32 2.93 -11.70
N ARG A 298 -20.40 3.98 -12.53
CA ARG A 298 -20.78 5.32 -12.06
C ARG A 298 -22.18 5.34 -11.46
N ALA A 299 -23.13 4.64 -12.06
CA ALA A 299 -24.52 4.64 -11.60
C ALA A 299 -24.66 3.95 -10.24
N ALA A 300 -23.91 2.86 -9.99
CA ALA A 300 -23.81 2.21 -8.69
C ALA A 300 -23.22 3.17 -7.63
N LEU A 301 -22.14 3.88 -7.95
CA LEU A 301 -21.48 4.81 -7.01
C LEU A 301 -22.39 6.00 -6.65
N GLU A 302 -23.06 6.60 -7.63
CA GLU A 302 -24.05 7.66 -7.39
C GLU A 302 -25.23 7.15 -6.55
N ALA A 303 -25.70 5.92 -6.80
CA ALA A 303 -26.75 5.30 -6.00
C ALA A 303 -26.30 5.06 -4.54
N ALA A 304 -25.05 4.66 -4.32
CA ALA A 304 -24.49 4.50 -2.98
C ALA A 304 -24.49 5.81 -2.19
N LEU A 305 -24.02 6.90 -2.82
CA LEU A 305 -24.02 8.24 -2.21
C LEU A 305 -25.44 8.69 -1.83
N ASN A 306 -26.40 8.51 -2.75
CA ASN A 306 -27.80 8.83 -2.51
C ASN A 306 -28.45 7.94 -1.43
N ALA A 307 -28.06 6.68 -1.32
CA ALA A 307 -28.57 5.77 -0.29
C ALA A 307 -28.20 6.25 1.13
N VAL A 308 -27.03 6.84 1.31
CA VAL A 308 -26.63 7.43 2.61
C VAL A 308 -27.45 8.69 2.90
N VAL A 309 -27.56 9.60 1.92
CA VAL A 309 -28.25 10.89 2.10
C VAL A 309 -29.76 10.72 2.33
N SER A 310 -30.39 9.78 1.63
CA SER A 310 -31.80 9.43 1.80
C SER A 310 -32.09 8.68 3.12
N GLY A 311 -31.08 8.12 3.78
CA GLY A 311 -31.21 7.33 5.00
C GLY A 311 -31.47 5.83 4.78
N ASP A 312 -31.50 5.37 3.52
CA ASP A 312 -31.57 3.96 3.15
C ASP A 312 -30.39 3.15 3.69
N VAL A 313 -29.21 3.78 3.74
CA VAL A 313 -28.05 3.34 4.52
C VAL A 313 -27.88 4.34 5.67
N PRO A 314 -27.97 3.89 6.94
CA PRO A 314 -27.78 4.79 8.07
C PRO A 314 -26.42 5.49 8.00
N PHE A 315 -26.39 6.80 8.27
CA PHE A 315 -25.18 7.60 8.15
C PHE A 315 -24.02 7.06 9.01
N PHE A 316 -24.32 6.51 10.19
CA PHE A 316 -23.31 5.90 11.05
C PHE A 316 -22.58 4.70 10.41
N GLU A 317 -23.26 3.96 9.54
CA GLU A 317 -22.70 2.79 8.85
C GLU A 317 -22.14 3.15 7.47
N GLY A 318 -22.83 4.01 6.72
CA GLY A 318 -22.48 4.36 5.33
C GLY A 318 -21.76 5.70 5.16
N GLY A 319 -21.56 6.49 6.21
CA GLY A 319 -21.04 7.86 6.10
C GLY A 319 -19.72 7.93 5.33
N PHE A 320 -18.81 6.98 5.54
CA PHE A 320 -17.54 6.93 4.83
C PHE A 320 -17.67 6.73 3.31
N LEU A 321 -18.82 6.24 2.83
CA LEU A 321 -19.08 6.16 1.39
C LEU A 321 -19.09 7.57 0.76
N ILE A 322 -19.63 8.57 1.47
CA ILE A 322 -19.68 9.98 1.02
C ILE A 322 -18.29 10.51 0.72
N VAL A 323 -17.27 10.08 1.47
CA VAL A 323 -15.93 10.62 1.38
C VAL A 323 -14.95 9.71 0.65
N GLY A 324 -15.35 8.53 0.16
CA GLY A 324 -14.37 7.55 -0.34
C GLY A 324 -14.75 6.77 -1.60
N VAL A 325 -16.03 6.63 -1.96
CA VAL A 325 -16.40 5.81 -3.14
C VAL A 325 -15.91 6.43 -4.45
N GLY A 326 -15.48 5.60 -5.40
CA GLY A 326 -15.08 6.07 -6.74
C GLY A 326 -13.72 6.76 -6.82
N GLN A 327 -13.03 6.99 -5.70
CA GLN A 327 -11.73 7.68 -5.68
C GLN A 327 -10.60 6.93 -6.41
N ALA A 328 -10.65 5.60 -6.39
CA ALA A 328 -9.61 4.74 -6.96
C ALA A 328 -9.64 4.62 -8.52
N SER A 329 -10.40 5.45 -9.24
CA SER A 329 -10.43 5.50 -10.70
C SER A 329 -10.51 6.94 -11.19
N ASP A 330 -9.71 7.31 -12.18
CA ASP A 330 -9.64 8.68 -12.71
C ASP A 330 -11.02 9.21 -13.16
N ALA A 331 -11.83 8.36 -13.79
CA ALA A 331 -13.16 8.73 -14.31
C ALA A 331 -14.16 9.10 -13.20
N THR A 332 -14.01 8.53 -12.00
CA THR A 332 -14.94 8.73 -10.87
C THR A 332 -14.29 9.44 -9.69
N ARG A 333 -13.00 9.80 -9.80
CA ARG A 333 -12.20 10.25 -8.65
C ARG A 333 -12.78 11.46 -7.94
N LYS A 334 -13.29 12.42 -8.71
CA LYS A 334 -13.89 13.65 -8.20
C LYS A 334 -15.33 13.48 -7.72
N LEU A 335 -15.96 12.31 -7.91
CA LEU A 335 -17.37 12.10 -7.60
C LEU A 335 -17.72 12.43 -6.14
N PRO A 336 -16.99 11.96 -5.10
CA PRO A 336 -17.24 12.36 -3.71
C PRO A 336 -17.20 13.87 -3.47
N PHE A 337 -16.22 14.55 -4.08
CA PHE A 337 -16.06 15.98 -3.92
C PHE A 337 -17.19 16.76 -4.59
N GLU A 338 -17.56 16.39 -5.83
CA GLU A 338 -18.71 16.99 -6.52
C GLU A 338 -20.02 16.75 -5.78
N PHE A 339 -20.22 15.53 -5.27
CA PHE A 339 -21.40 15.18 -4.48
C PHE A 339 -21.47 15.96 -3.17
N LEU A 340 -20.35 16.08 -2.44
CA LEU A 340 -20.28 16.90 -1.24
C LEU A 340 -20.64 18.36 -1.55
N LYS A 341 -20.15 18.92 -2.67
CA LYS A 341 -20.49 20.30 -3.06
C LYS A 341 -21.98 20.50 -3.27
N ALA A 342 -22.64 19.54 -3.92
CA ALA A 342 -24.07 19.59 -4.21
C ALA A 342 -24.96 19.38 -2.97
N HIS A 343 -24.50 18.60 -2.00
CA HIS A 343 -25.30 18.19 -0.83
C HIS A 343 -24.72 18.67 0.52
N PHE A 344 -23.86 19.69 0.51
CA PHE A 344 -23.07 20.06 1.69
C PHE A 344 -23.91 20.29 2.95
N ASP A 345 -24.94 21.14 2.86
CA ASP A 345 -25.78 21.48 4.01
C ASP A 345 -26.57 20.27 4.51
N GLU A 346 -27.08 19.42 3.61
CA GLU A 346 -27.80 18.21 3.98
C GLU A 346 -26.90 17.21 4.71
N ILE A 347 -25.70 16.96 4.16
CA ILE A 347 -24.69 16.09 4.76
C ILE A 347 -24.30 16.62 6.13
N VAL A 348 -23.99 17.91 6.25
CA VAL A 348 -23.56 18.52 7.50
C VAL A 348 -24.66 18.48 8.57
N ASN A 349 -25.92 18.71 8.19
CA ASN A 349 -27.04 18.70 9.13
C ASN A 349 -27.40 17.30 9.65
N LYS A 350 -27.22 16.26 8.82
CA LYS A 350 -27.49 14.86 9.19
C LYS A 350 -26.28 14.12 9.77
N ARG A 351 -25.12 14.77 9.81
CA ARG A 351 -23.85 14.13 10.17
C ARG A 351 -23.86 13.60 11.61
N PRO A 352 -23.24 12.44 11.87
CA PRO A 352 -23.02 11.94 13.22
C PRO A 352 -22.16 12.91 14.02
N THR A 353 -22.67 13.29 15.19
CA THR A 353 -21.92 14.02 16.22
C THR A 353 -22.09 13.27 17.55
N GLY A 354 -20.99 12.96 18.24
CA GLY A 354 -21.04 12.24 19.53
C GLY A 354 -19.84 11.33 19.78
N GLY A 355 -19.65 10.91 21.03
CA GLY A 355 -18.56 9.98 21.40
C GLY A 355 -17.13 10.49 21.13
N GLY A 356 -16.95 11.82 21.05
CA GLY A 356 -15.66 12.43 20.68
C GLY A 356 -15.38 12.51 19.18
N PHE A 357 -16.33 12.11 18.33
CA PHE A 357 -16.22 12.16 16.87
C PHE A 357 -17.25 13.11 16.27
N ASP A 358 -16.82 13.92 15.31
CA ASP A 358 -17.67 14.72 14.43
C ASP A 358 -17.32 14.34 12.99
N PHE A 359 -18.29 13.83 12.22
CA PHE A 359 -18.06 13.45 10.83
C PHE A 359 -17.63 14.63 9.92
N GLY A 360 -17.90 15.87 10.34
CA GLY A 360 -17.34 17.08 9.72
C GLY A 360 -15.80 17.07 9.67
N SER A 361 -15.15 16.38 10.61
CA SER A 361 -13.69 16.21 10.66
C SER A 361 -13.10 15.36 9.53
N VAL A 362 -13.92 14.54 8.87
CA VAL A 362 -13.50 13.61 7.81
C VAL A 362 -13.92 14.05 6.41
N LEU A 363 -14.69 15.15 6.29
CA LEU A 363 -15.08 15.72 4.99
C LEU A 363 -13.89 15.99 4.05
N PRO A 364 -12.70 16.42 4.51
CA PRO A 364 -11.56 16.61 3.62
C PRO A 364 -11.10 15.35 2.88
N TYR A 365 -11.43 14.14 3.34
CA TYR A 365 -11.04 12.91 2.64
C TYR A 365 -11.70 12.75 1.27
N VAL A 366 -12.73 13.54 0.91
CA VAL A 366 -13.30 13.55 -0.46
C VAL A 366 -12.29 13.81 -1.58
N GLY A 367 -11.13 14.37 -1.25
CA GLY A 367 -10.03 14.61 -2.21
C GLY A 367 -8.73 13.89 -1.85
N VAL A 368 -8.76 12.85 -1.02
CA VAL A 368 -7.54 12.16 -0.56
C VAL A 368 -6.74 11.51 -1.69
N SER A 369 -7.40 11.11 -2.77
CA SER A 369 -6.78 10.50 -3.97
C SER A 369 -6.37 11.51 -5.05
N PHE A 370 -6.55 12.82 -4.81
CA PHE A 370 -6.14 13.81 -5.79
C PHE A 370 -4.61 13.82 -5.92
N CYS A 371 -4.13 14.05 -7.14
CA CYS A 371 -2.71 14.00 -7.46
C CYS A 371 -2.31 15.11 -8.46
N ASP A 372 -2.97 16.26 -8.34
CA ASP A 372 -2.73 17.41 -9.21
C ASP A 372 -2.98 18.73 -8.46
N THR A 373 -2.23 19.76 -8.85
CA THR A 373 -2.26 21.07 -8.19
C THR A 373 -3.60 21.80 -8.35
N GLN A 374 -4.31 21.57 -9.46
CA GLN A 374 -5.60 22.21 -9.73
C GLN A 374 -6.67 21.70 -8.76
N SER A 375 -6.83 20.38 -8.67
CA SER A 375 -7.78 19.73 -7.75
C SER A 375 -7.44 20.02 -6.29
N LYS A 376 -6.14 20.11 -5.95
CA LYS A 376 -5.70 20.57 -4.62
C LYS A 376 -6.23 21.97 -4.28
N SER A 377 -6.04 22.92 -5.18
CA SER A 377 -6.46 24.31 -5.01
C SER A 377 -7.98 24.44 -4.90
N GLU A 378 -8.72 23.68 -5.71
CA GLU A 378 -10.18 23.62 -5.65
C GLU A 378 -10.68 23.06 -4.31
N LEU A 379 -10.08 21.95 -3.84
CA LEU A 379 -10.40 21.33 -2.56
C LEU A 379 -10.18 22.29 -1.38
N GLU A 380 -9.00 22.93 -1.32
CA GLU A 380 -8.68 23.88 -0.25
C GLU A 380 -9.64 25.07 -0.26
N SER A 381 -9.83 25.70 -1.42
CA SER A 381 -10.65 26.91 -1.55
C SER A 381 -12.11 26.65 -1.16
N TYR A 382 -12.63 25.46 -1.49
CA TYR A 382 -13.99 25.09 -1.14
C TYR A 382 -14.16 24.75 0.35
N LEU A 383 -13.29 23.89 0.89
CA LEU A 383 -13.47 23.33 2.24
C LEU A 383 -12.99 24.26 3.35
N LYS A 384 -11.87 24.97 3.19
CA LYS A 384 -11.26 25.79 4.23
C LYS A 384 -12.27 26.71 4.95
N PRO A 385 -13.06 27.55 4.27
CA PRO A 385 -14.04 28.42 4.96
C PRO A 385 -15.25 27.67 5.56
N ARG A 386 -15.45 26.39 5.21
CA ARG A 386 -16.64 25.61 5.59
C ARG A 386 -16.40 24.65 6.75
N ILE A 387 -15.15 24.22 6.97
CA ILE A 387 -14.81 23.18 7.93
C ILE A 387 -14.19 23.69 9.23
N GLU A 388 -13.84 24.97 9.34
CA GLU A 388 -13.22 25.55 10.55
C GLU A 388 -14.05 25.32 11.83
N LYS A 389 -15.36 25.22 11.68
CA LYS A 389 -16.30 24.92 12.76
C LYS A 389 -16.24 23.48 13.28
N PHE A 390 -15.61 22.56 12.54
CA PHE A 390 -15.53 21.14 12.92
C PHE A 390 -14.18 20.84 13.55
N LEU A 391 -14.20 20.37 14.80
CA LEU A 391 -12.99 20.01 15.53
C LEU A 391 -12.19 18.95 14.75
N GLY A 392 -10.90 19.22 14.52
CA GLY A 392 -9.99 18.32 13.80
C GLY A 392 -10.00 18.48 12.28
N ALA A 393 -11.07 19.01 11.66
CA ALA A 393 -11.16 19.14 10.21
C ALA A 393 -10.05 19.99 9.56
N PRO A 394 -9.61 21.13 10.15
CA PRO A 394 -8.48 21.88 9.59
C PRO A 394 -7.20 21.06 9.52
N ARG A 395 -6.95 20.20 10.53
CA ARG A 395 -5.79 19.29 10.53
C ARG A 395 -5.95 18.22 9.46
N THR A 396 -7.13 17.60 9.34
CA THR A 396 -7.41 16.61 8.29
C THR A 396 -7.21 17.23 6.90
N LEU A 397 -7.68 18.47 6.68
CA LEU A 397 -7.47 19.17 5.42
C LEU A 397 -5.98 19.41 5.16
N SER A 398 -5.20 19.87 6.14
CA SER A 398 -3.75 20.01 5.96
C SER A 398 -3.08 18.69 5.58
N GLN A 399 -3.47 17.57 6.23
CA GLN A 399 -2.91 16.25 5.92
C GLN A 399 -3.30 15.76 4.52
N VAL A 400 -4.55 15.97 4.10
CA VAL A 400 -4.99 15.64 2.73
C VAL A 400 -4.23 16.48 1.70
N LEU A 401 -4.09 17.79 1.92
CA LEU A 401 -3.35 18.67 1.01
C LEU A 401 -1.86 18.31 0.94
N GLU A 402 -1.26 17.89 2.05
CA GLU A 402 0.11 17.35 2.07
C GLU A 402 0.20 16.03 1.29
N GLY A 403 -0.76 15.12 1.45
CA GLY A 403 -0.83 13.88 0.67
C GLY A 403 -0.90 14.13 -0.84
N ILE A 404 -1.67 15.13 -1.26
CA ILE A 404 -1.74 15.52 -2.68
C ILE A 404 -0.38 16.05 -3.17
N ASP A 405 0.34 16.84 -2.35
CA ASP A 405 1.69 17.31 -2.71
C ASP A 405 2.69 16.17 -2.84
N VAL A 406 2.63 15.19 -1.92
CA VAL A 406 3.47 13.98 -1.97
C VAL A 406 3.20 13.22 -3.27
N CYS A 407 1.93 12.99 -3.62
CA CYS A 407 1.57 12.31 -4.86
C CYS A 407 2.08 13.05 -6.11
N VAL A 408 1.92 14.38 -6.16
CA VAL A 408 2.44 15.19 -7.27
C VAL A 408 3.96 15.05 -7.40
N ALA A 409 4.68 15.06 -6.27
CA ALA A 409 6.12 14.90 -6.25
C ALA A 409 6.57 13.49 -6.68
N GLU A 410 5.87 12.46 -6.21
CA GLU A 410 6.08 11.05 -6.57
C GLU A 410 5.86 10.83 -8.06
N LYS A 411 4.75 11.32 -8.60
CA LYS A 411 4.48 11.26 -10.03
C LYS A 411 5.59 11.90 -10.86
N ALA A 412 6.04 13.08 -10.47
CA ALA A 412 7.12 13.77 -11.17
C ALA A 412 8.47 13.00 -11.10
N ALA A 413 8.72 12.24 -10.04
CA ALA A 413 9.96 11.52 -9.84
C ALA A 413 9.97 10.10 -10.45
N GLN A 414 8.84 9.38 -10.38
CA GLN A 414 8.79 7.94 -10.64
C GLN A 414 8.08 7.55 -11.94
N GLU A 415 7.20 8.38 -12.50
CA GLU A 415 6.37 7.99 -13.66
C GLU A 415 7.21 7.52 -14.85
N ALA A 416 8.30 8.22 -15.18
CA ALA A 416 9.21 7.81 -16.26
C ALA A 416 9.89 6.45 -16.00
N SER A 417 10.19 6.15 -14.73
CA SER A 417 10.77 4.88 -14.30
C SER A 417 9.77 3.73 -14.48
N VAL A 418 8.51 3.95 -14.07
CA VAL A 418 7.42 2.99 -14.26
C VAL A 418 7.14 2.73 -15.73
N ILE A 419 7.08 3.79 -16.56
CA ILE A 419 6.89 3.68 -18.02
C ILE A 419 7.97 2.78 -18.63
N SER A 420 9.24 3.10 -18.38
CA SER A 420 10.39 2.36 -18.91
C SER A 420 10.38 0.87 -18.52
N PHE A 421 9.90 0.55 -17.32
CA PHE A 421 9.74 -0.84 -16.90
C PHE A 421 8.59 -1.54 -17.63
N LEU A 422 7.41 -0.93 -17.65
CA LEU A 422 6.18 -1.54 -18.18
C LEU A 422 6.17 -1.68 -19.69
N GLU A 423 6.90 -0.85 -20.44
CA GLU A 423 7.03 -0.99 -21.91
C GLU A 423 7.62 -2.34 -22.36
N LYS A 424 8.27 -3.08 -21.46
CA LYS A 424 8.84 -4.41 -21.72
C LYS A 424 7.79 -5.54 -21.71
N TYR A 425 6.59 -5.26 -21.21
CA TYR A 425 5.49 -6.19 -21.06
C TYR A 425 4.46 -5.96 -22.12
#